data_AF-A0A3C0Z4M8-F1
#
_entry.id   AF-A0A3C0Z4M8-F1
#
_cell.length_a   1.000
_cell.length_b   1.000
_cell.length_c   1.000
_cell.angle_alpha   90.00
_cell.angle_beta   90.00
_cell.angle_gamma   90.00
#
_symmetry.space_group_name_H-M   'P 1'
#
loop_
_entity.id
_entity.type
_entity.pdbx_description
1 polymer ?
#
loop_
_entity_poly.entity_id
_entity_poly.type
_entity_poly.pdbx_seq_one_letter_code
_entity_poly.pdbx_strand_id
1 'polypeptide(L)'
;EHAKVRGSRHNTGDGHRAAIDLGAQAFGQWTGCHATPIDIDAPAVGDLQVTDQMPRRSYTLGITVNVDGNRFVDEGEGFAEQTFVKMGQAILEQPKSIAHQIFDSRALPHIEARYGGSKRVQAETMRGLAAELGADPDALTRTVDSFNAEAHEDEYKPRNLDGLSTETLGPPKSNWAIRLDAPPFTAFTVTGGITYTYGGLRIDRDGRVLGSNERPISGLYAAGEIVGGIFYHNSLRAAGLMHGSVFGRAAGAHAGAAVRGQA
;
A
#
# COMPACT_ATOMS: atom_id res chain seq x y z
N GLU A 1 6.79 -5.79 11.37
CA GLU A 1 7.80 -6.83 11.03
C GLU A 1 7.44 -7.66 9.78
N HIS A 2 6.17 -7.69 9.33
CA HIS A 2 5.79 -8.46 8.13
C HIS A 2 5.71 -7.65 6.82
N ALA A 3 6.10 -6.38 6.85
CA ALA A 3 6.23 -5.57 5.64
C ALA A 3 7.21 -6.22 4.67
N LYS A 4 6.88 -6.21 3.37
CA LYS A 4 7.74 -6.78 2.32
C LYS A 4 8.23 -5.68 1.39
N VAL A 5 9.37 -5.89 0.76
CA VAL A 5 9.90 -4.99 -0.27
C VAL A 5 9.40 -5.47 -1.63
N ARG A 6 8.49 -4.72 -2.26
CA ARG A 6 8.06 -4.96 -3.64
C ARG A 6 9.04 -4.28 -4.62
N GLY A 7 10.30 -4.71 -4.55
CA GLY A 7 11.42 -4.13 -5.27
C GLY A 7 12.70 -4.94 -5.08
N SER A 8 13.83 -4.38 -5.51
CA SER A 8 15.12 -5.06 -5.40
C SER A 8 15.52 -5.27 -3.93
N ARG A 9 16.16 -6.41 -3.63
CA ARG A 9 16.81 -6.67 -2.34
C ARG A 9 17.91 -5.65 -1.97
N HIS A 10 18.34 -4.86 -2.95
CA HIS A 10 19.39 -3.84 -2.80
C HIS A 10 18.84 -2.47 -2.40
N ASN A 11 17.51 -2.33 -2.20
CA ASN A 11 16.90 -1.09 -1.74
C ASN A 11 17.04 -0.95 -0.21
N THR A 12 18.27 -0.72 0.26
CA THR A 12 18.63 -0.70 1.70
C THR A 12 18.94 0.71 2.23
N GLY A 13 18.76 1.74 1.39
CA GLY A 13 18.97 3.14 1.77
C GLY A 13 20.44 3.57 1.89
N ASP A 14 21.38 2.76 1.39
CA ASP A 14 22.82 3.03 1.47
C ASP A 14 23.19 4.39 0.85
N GLY A 15 22.60 4.70 -0.31
CA GLY A 15 22.81 5.99 -0.99
C GLY A 15 22.28 7.19 -0.20
N HIS A 16 21.15 7.04 0.52
CA HIS A 16 20.65 8.10 1.39
C HIS A 16 21.61 8.38 2.53
N ARG A 17 22.06 7.33 3.24
CA ARG A 17 22.99 7.47 4.36
C ARG A 17 24.29 8.13 3.91
N ALA A 18 24.89 7.62 2.84
CA ALA A 18 26.13 8.17 2.30
C ALA A 18 26.01 9.66 1.92
N ALA A 19 24.91 10.07 1.29
CA ALA A 19 24.69 11.48 0.95
C ALA A 19 24.44 12.35 2.19
N ILE A 20 23.63 11.88 3.15
CA ILE A 20 23.32 12.60 4.38
C ILE A 20 24.58 12.79 5.24
N ASP A 21 25.45 11.77 5.32
CA ASP A 21 26.74 11.84 6.03
C ASP A 21 27.68 12.89 5.41
N LEU A 22 27.55 13.17 4.11
CA LEU A 22 28.26 14.26 3.41
C LEU A 22 27.61 15.64 3.62
N GLY A 23 26.53 15.73 4.39
CA GLY A 23 25.80 16.97 4.67
C GLY A 23 24.62 17.25 3.75
N ALA A 24 24.18 16.27 2.95
CA ALA A 24 22.97 16.41 2.13
C ALA A 24 21.72 16.59 2.99
N GLN A 25 20.80 17.43 2.52
CA GLN A 25 19.55 17.68 3.21
C GLN A 25 18.56 16.54 2.98
N ALA A 26 18.12 15.91 4.08
CA ALA A 26 16.96 15.03 4.09
C ALA A 26 15.68 15.85 3.86
N PHE A 27 14.79 15.37 2.99
CA PHE A 27 13.63 16.14 2.52
C PHE A 27 12.44 15.23 2.17
N GLY A 28 11.22 15.77 2.23
CA GLY A 28 9.98 15.02 2.00
C GLY A 28 9.48 14.23 3.22
N GLN A 29 8.55 13.31 2.99
CA GLN A 29 7.89 12.53 4.05
C GLN A 29 8.58 11.17 4.28
N TRP A 30 9.49 11.11 5.25
CA TRP A 30 10.25 9.88 5.57
C TRP A 30 9.43 8.73 6.16
N THR A 31 8.28 9.03 6.78
CA THR A 31 7.33 8.01 7.25
C THR A 31 6.41 7.50 6.15
N GLY A 32 6.41 8.15 4.99
CA GLY A 32 5.51 7.85 3.88
C GLY A 32 6.15 6.92 2.85
N CYS A 33 5.34 6.04 2.29
CA CYS A 33 5.76 5.18 1.19
C CYS A 33 4.59 4.83 0.26
N HIS A 34 4.91 4.46 -0.98
CA HIS A 34 3.96 3.78 -1.85
C HIS A 34 3.91 2.30 -1.43
N ALA A 35 2.82 1.89 -0.80
CA ALA A 35 2.58 0.50 -0.41
C ALA A 35 1.40 -0.11 -1.19
N THR A 36 1.23 -1.43 -1.11
CA THR A 36 0.08 -2.14 -1.69
C THR A 36 -0.23 -3.34 -0.81
N PRO A 37 -1.51 -3.67 -0.55
CA PRO A 37 -1.86 -4.94 0.05
C PRO A 37 -1.35 -6.09 -0.83
N ILE A 38 -0.54 -6.96 -0.26
CA ILE A 38 -0.01 -8.16 -0.92
C ILE A 38 -0.27 -9.38 -0.05
N ASP A 39 -0.19 -10.55 -0.66
CA ASP A 39 -0.20 -11.81 0.06
C ASP A 39 0.83 -11.86 1.20
N ILE A 40 0.46 -12.43 2.35
CA ILE A 40 1.38 -12.60 3.48
C ILE A 40 2.56 -13.53 3.14
N ASP A 41 2.31 -14.53 2.28
CA ASP A 41 3.29 -15.52 1.84
C ASP A 41 4.13 -15.03 0.65
N ALA A 42 3.93 -13.77 0.22
CA ALA A 42 4.78 -13.14 -0.77
C ALA A 42 6.26 -13.15 -0.34
N PRO A 43 7.20 -13.30 -1.29
CA PRO A 43 8.63 -13.20 -1.01
C PRO A 43 9.01 -11.91 -0.29
N ALA A 44 10.08 -11.94 0.51
CA ALA A 44 10.53 -10.78 1.27
C ALA A 44 10.93 -9.58 0.39
N VAL A 45 11.38 -9.87 -0.83
CA VAL A 45 11.84 -8.94 -1.87
C VAL A 45 11.17 -9.29 -3.20
N GLY A 46 11.20 -8.40 -4.18
CA GLY A 46 10.58 -8.63 -5.48
C GLY A 46 11.13 -9.87 -6.18
N ASP A 47 10.21 -10.72 -6.68
CA ASP A 47 10.51 -11.91 -7.48
C ASP A 47 9.77 -11.81 -8.81
N LEU A 48 10.53 -11.75 -9.91
CA LEU A 48 10.01 -11.59 -11.27
C LEU A 48 9.05 -12.70 -11.69
N GLN A 49 9.13 -13.88 -11.07
CA GLN A 49 8.25 -15.01 -11.41
C GLN A 49 6.83 -14.84 -10.88
N VAL A 50 6.65 -14.10 -9.78
CA VAL A 50 5.37 -14.02 -9.05
C VAL A 50 4.89 -12.60 -8.77
N THR A 51 5.65 -11.57 -9.15
CA THR A 51 5.39 -10.16 -8.75
C THR A 51 3.95 -9.69 -9.02
N ASP A 52 3.38 -9.96 -10.20
CA ASP A 52 2.02 -9.50 -10.55
C ASP A 52 0.90 -10.36 -9.91
N GLN A 53 1.26 -11.53 -9.38
CA GLN A 53 0.34 -12.43 -8.69
C GLN A 53 0.16 -12.09 -7.21
N MET A 54 1.04 -11.29 -6.60
CA MET A 54 1.02 -11.00 -5.17
C MET A 54 0.02 -9.92 -4.70
N PRO A 55 -0.33 -8.88 -5.50
CA PRO A 55 -1.28 -7.86 -5.05
C PRO A 55 -2.66 -8.42 -4.68
N ARG A 56 -3.26 -7.89 -3.61
CA ARG A 56 -4.57 -8.29 -3.08
C ARG A 56 -5.49 -7.08 -3.04
N ARG A 57 -6.07 -6.73 -4.19
CA ARG A 57 -6.82 -5.48 -4.41
C ARG A 57 -8.34 -5.65 -4.44
N SER A 58 -8.87 -6.83 -4.14
CA SER A 58 -10.32 -7.06 -4.09
C SER A 58 -10.96 -6.65 -2.76
N TYR A 59 -10.22 -6.02 -1.83
CA TYR A 59 -10.71 -5.61 -0.49
C TYR A 59 -11.99 -4.76 -0.51
N THR A 60 -12.31 -4.09 -1.62
CA THR A 60 -13.54 -3.29 -1.76
C THR A 60 -14.80 -4.17 -1.69
N LEU A 61 -14.70 -5.45 -2.08
CA LEU A 61 -15.80 -6.42 -2.13
C LEU A 61 -16.00 -7.20 -0.82
N GLY A 62 -15.40 -6.72 0.26
CA GLY A 62 -15.49 -7.31 1.58
C GLY A 62 -15.14 -6.29 2.65
N ILE A 63 -14.66 -6.79 3.79
CA ILE A 63 -14.09 -5.95 4.85
C ILE A 63 -12.65 -6.36 5.11
N THR A 64 -11.82 -5.43 5.59
CA THR A 64 -10.45 -5.69 6.00
C THR A 64 -10.31 -5.43 7.50
N VAL A 65 -9.92 -6.46 8.24
CA VAL A 65 -9.73 -6.39 9.69
C VAL A 65 -8.27 -6.60 10.05
N ASN A 66 -7.79 -5.97 11.12
CA ASN A 66 -6.47 -6.26 11.65
C ASN A 66 -6.47 -7.58 12.45
N VAL A 67 -5.31 -7.94 13.01
CA VAL A 67 -5.16 -9.18 13.82
C VAL A 67 -6.02 -9.20 15.10
N ASP A 68 -6.48 -8.03 15.56
CA ASP A 68 -7.37 -7.90 16.71
C ASP A 68 -8.86 -7.97 16.31
N GLY A 69 -9.16 -8.21 15.04
CA GLY A 69 -10.52 -8.35 14.52
C GLY A 69 -11.26 -7.04 14.26
N ASN A 70 -10.55 -5.89 14.22
CA ASN A 70 -11.16 -4.58 14.04
C ASN A 70 -10.90 -4.01 12.64
N ARG A 71 -11.90 -3.33 12.05
CA ARG A 71 -11.71 -2.52 10.84
C ARG A 71 -10.90 -1.25 11.16
N PHE A 72 -10.12 -0.77 10.19
CA PHE A 72 -9.19 0.36 10.39
C PHE A 72 -9.09 1.33 9.20
N VAL A 73 -9.74 1.04 8.08
CA VAL A 73 -9.79 1.90 6.89
C VAL A 73 -11.13 1.75 6.19
N ASP A 74 -11.54 2.77 5.43
CA ASP A 74 -12.68 2.69 4.51
C ASP A 74 -12.28 1.91 3.25
N GLU A 75 -12.71 0.65 3.16
CA GLU A 75 -12.44 -0.21 2.01
C GLU A 75 -13.24 0.21 0.76
N GLY A 76 -14.26 1.05 0.92
CA GLY A 76 -15.17 1.51 -0.13
C GLY A 76 -14.97 2.97 -0.55
N GLU A 77 -13.91 3.65 -0.10
CA GLU A 77 -13.66 5.08 -0.41
C GLU A 77 -13.61 5.37 -1.92
N GLY A 78 -13.21 4.38 -2.72
CA GLY A 78 -13.15 4.48 -4.17
C GLY A 78 -12.70 3.17 -4.80
N PHE A 79 -12.43 3.19 -6.09
CA PHE A 79 -11.95 2.01 -6.79
C PHE A 79 -10.61 1.54 -6.24
N ALA A 80 -10.41 0.23 -6.20
CA ALA A 80 -9.19 -0.35 -5.64
C ALA A 80 -7.92 0.17 -6.33
N GLU A 81 -7.99 0.49 -7.62
CA GLU A 81 -6.90 1.06 -8.39
C GLU A 81 -6.50 2.48 -7.92
N GLN A 82 -7.39 3.19 -7.23
CA GLN A 82 -7.18 4.53 -6.69
C GLN A 82 -6.77 4.50 -5.21
N THR A 83 -7.26 3.54 -4.44
CA THR A 83 -7.13 3.50 -2.97
C THR A 83 -6.10 2.48 -2.46
N PHE A 84 -5.53 1.62 -3.32
CA PHE A 84 -4.63 0.55 -2.86
C PHE A 84 -3.36 1.05 -2.15
N VAL A 85 -2.90 2.26 -2.46
CA VAL A 85 -1.74 2.87 -1.77
C VAL A 85 -2.09 3.14 -0.32
N LYS A 86 -3.23 3.81 -0.09
CA LYS A 86 -3.76 4.11 1.25
C LYS A 86 -4.05 2.82 2.03
N MET A 87 -4.68 1.83 1.41
CA MET A 87 -4.92 0.52 2.02
C MET A 87 -3.60 -0.16 2.43
N GLY A 88 -2.59 -0.15 1.53
CA GLY A 88 -1.28 -0.72 1.82
C GLY A 88 -0.58 -0.03 2.99
N GLN A 89 -0.64 1.30 3.06
CA GLN A 89 -0.08 2.09 4.18
C GLN A 89 -0.82 1.80 5.49
N ALA A 90 -2.15 1.79 5.47
CA ALA A 90 -2.97 1.51 6.63
C ALA A 90 -2.69 0.11 7.21
N ILE A 91 -2.46 -0.90 6.35
CA ILE A 91 -2.04 -2.26 6.78
C ILE A 91 -0.66 -2.21 7.43
N LEU A 92 0.30 -1.43 6.92
CA LEU A 92 1.64 -1.33 7.52
C LEU A 92 1.59 -0.80 8.95
N GLU A 93 0.63 0.08 9.25
CA GLU A 93 0.40 0.68 10.57
C GLU A 93 -0.35 -0.25 11.54
N GLN A 94 -0.97 -1.33 11.06
CA GLN A 94 -1.66 -2.29 11.92
C GLN A 94 -0.66 -3.15 12.73
N PRO A 95 -1.09 -3.75 13.86
CA PRO A 95 -0.24 -4.64 14.62
C PRO A 95 0.33 -5.76 13.73
N LYS A 96 1.65 -5.98 13.85
CA LYS A 96 2.45 -6.90 13.02
C LYS A 96 2.53 -6.53 11.53
N SER A 97 1.87 -5.47 11.07
CA SER A 97 1.65 -5.15 9.66
C SER A 97 0.81 -6.21 8.93
N ILE A 98 -0.12 -6.84 9.65
CA ILE A 98 -0.97 -7.91 9.12
C ILE A 98 -2.43 -7.49 9.17
N ALA A 99 -3.17 -7.84 8.13
CA ALA A 99 -4.62 -7.75 8.08
C ALA A 99 -5.23 -8.97 7.40
N HIS A 100 -6.53 -9.15 7.54
CA HIS A 100 -7.31 -10.20 6.90
C HIS A 100 -8.41 -9.55 6.06
N GLN A 101 -8.42 -9.85 4.77
CA GLN A 101 -9.51 -9.47 3.87
C GLN A 101 -10.55 -10.58 3.90
N ILE A 102 -11.77 -10.25 4.32
CA ILE A 102 -12.85 -11.21 4.54
C ILE A 102 -13.94 -10.97 3.49
N PHE A 103 -14.36 -12.05 2.85
CA PHE A 103 -15.36 -12.13 1.81
C PHE A 103 -16.40 -13.17 2.19
N ASP A 104 -17.65 -12.93 1.80
CA ASP A 104 -18.69 -13.95 1.84
C ASP A 104 -18.69 -14.75 0.53
N SER A 105 -19.55 -15.75 0.41
CA SER A 105 -19.61 -16.60 -0.79
C SER A 105 -20.06 -15.86 -2.06
N ARG A 106 -20.79 -14.74 -1.93
CA ARG A 106 -21.29 -13.93 -3.06
C ARG A 106 -20.20 -13.04 -3.65
N ALA A 107 -19.25 -12.58 -2.84
CA ALA A 107 -18.14 -11.75 -3.32
C ALA A 107 -17.09 -12.55 -4.12
N LEU A 108 -16.91 -13.84 -3.81
CA LEU A 108 -15.81 -14.66 -4.36
C LEU A 108 -15.75 -14.77 -5.89
N PRO A 109 -16.86 -14.89 -6.65
CA PRO A 109 -16.81 -14.92 -8.10
C PRO A 109 -16.27 -13.61 -8.71
N HIS A 110 -16.26 -12.52 -7.94
CA HIS A 110 -15.86 -11.18 -8.38
C HIS A 110 -14.45 -10.79 -7.98
N ILE A 111 -13.79 -11.54 -7.08
CA ILE A 111 -12.40 -11.24 -6.69
C ILE A 111 -11.44 -11.58 -7.82
N GLU A 112 -10.26 -10.96 -7.80
CA GLU A 112 -9.27 -11.12 -8.86
C GLU A 112 -8.68 -12.53 -8.87
N ALA A 113 -8.48 -13.12 -10.05
CA ALA A 113 -7.94 -14.48 -10.21
C ALA A 113 -6.60 -14.71 -9.50
N ARG A 114 -5.80 -13.66 -9.29
CA ARG A 114 -4.52 -13.72 -8.57
C ARG A 114 -4.62 -14.10 -7.10
N TYR A 115 -5.83 -14.09 -6.51
CA TYR A 115 -6.06 -14.67 -5.19
C TYR A 115 -5.93 -16.20 -5.18
N GLY A 116 -6.07 -16.87 -6.34
CA GLY A 116 -6.06 -18.33 -6.44
C GLY A 116 -4.76 -19.01 -5.99
N GLY A 117 -3.63 -18.29 -5.98
CA GLY A 117 -2.35 -18.80 -5.46
C GLY A 117 -2.15 -18.62 -3.95
N SER A 118 -3.11 -17.98 -3.27
CA SER A 118 -3.00 -17.63 -1.84
C SER A 118 -3.49 -18.78 -0.96
N LYS A 119 -2.96 -18.86 0.26
CA LYS A 119 -3.61 -19.64 1.31
C LYS A 119 -4.99 -19.05 1.63
N ARG A 120 -6.03 -19.87 1.43
CA ARG A 120 -7.42 -19.53 1.73
C ARG A 120 -7.82 -20.12 3.08
N VAL A 121 -8.40 -19.30 3.95
CA VAL A 121 -9.04 -19.75 5.19
C VAL A 121 -10.55 -19.64 5.02
N GLN A 122 -11.30 -20.69 5.39
CA GLN A 122 -12.75 -20.72 5.25
C GLN A 122 -13.44 -21.27 6.48
N ALA A 123 -14.63 -20.74 6.77
CA ALA A 123 -15.51 -21.28 7.79
C ALA A 123 -16.98 -20.96 7.50
N GLU A 124 -17.88 -21.77 8.05
CA GLU A 124 -19.34 -21.55 7.98
C GLU A 124 -19.82 -20.45 8.94
N THR A 125 -18.98 -20.04 9.89
CA THR A 125 -19.31 -19.01 10.88
C THR A 125 -18.15 -18.04 11.06
N MET A 126 -18.46 -16.79 11.40
CA MET A 126 -17.42 -15.78 11.64
C MET A 126 -16.53 -16.13 12.86
N ARG A 127 -17.12 -16.78 13.88
CA ARG A 127 -16.37 -17.30 15.04
C ARG A 127 -15.38 -18.39 14.63
N GLY A 128 -15.79 -19.32 13.77
CA GLY A 128 -14.90 -20.34 13.22
C GLY A 128 -13.80 -19.73 12.35
N LEU A 129 -14.12 -18.71 11.56
CA LEU A 129 -13.14 -17.99 10.75
C LEU A 129 -12.09 -17.30 11.62
N ALA A 130 -12.51 -16.63 12.70
CA ALA A 130 -11.59 -15.98 13.64
C ALA A 130 -10.61 -16.98 14.28
N ALA A 131 -11.11 -18.15 14.69
CA ALA A 131 -10.29 -19.20 15.30
C ALA A 131 -9.18 -19.68 14.34
N GLU A 132 -9.52 -19.92 13.06
CA GLU A 132 -8.55 -20.34 12.03
C GLU A 132 -7.55 -19.23 11.67
N LEU A 133 -7.96 -17.96 11.76
CA LEU A 133 -7.09 -16.81 11.52
C LEU A 133 -6.18 -16.48 12.72
N GLY A 134 -6.50 -17.00 13.91
CA GLY A 134 -5.86 -16.60 15.16
C GLY A 134 -6.26 -15.19 15.63
N ALA A 135 -7.41 -14.68 15.19
CA ALA A 135 -8.01 -13.43 15.64
C ALA A 135 -8.94 -13.67 16.85
N ASP A 136 -9.22 -12.64 17.63
CA ASP A 136 -10.21 -12.71 18.72
C ASP A 136 -11.61 -13.00 18.14
N PRO A 137 -12.23 -14.15 18.45
CA PRO A 137 -13.53 -14.51 17.89
C PRO A 137 -14.66 -13.59 18.32
N ASP A 138 -14.60 -13.03 19.53
CA ASP A 138 -15.62 -12.12 20.01
C ASP A 138 -15.46 -10.73 19.36
N ALA A 139 -14.21 -10.27 19.20
CA ALA A 139 -13.94 -9.01 18.51
C ALA A 139 -14.35 -9.06 17.04
N LEU A 140 -13.97 -10.11 16.30
CA LEU A 140 -14.33 -10.23 14.89
C LEU A 140 -15.84 -10.34 14.69
N THR A 141 -16.53 -11.14 15.49
CA THR A 141 -18.00 -11.25 15.43
C THR A 141 -18.66 -9.91 15.70
N ARG A 142 -18.25 -9.17 16.74
CA ARG A 142 -18.78 -7.81 16.99
C ARG A 142 -18.55 -6.87 15.82
N THR A 143 -17.37 -6.88 15.21
CA THR A 143 -17.06 -6.04 14.04
C THR A 143 -17.99 -6.34 12.87
N VAL A 144 -18.23 -7.61 12.57
CA VAL A 144 -19.11 -8.03 11.48
C VAL A 144 -20.58 -7.76 11.79
N ASP A 145 -21.02 -7.99 13.02
CA ASP A 145 -22.40 -7.71 13.44
C ASP A 145 -22.72 -6.21 13.35
N SER A 146 -21.81 -5.35 13.84
CA SER A 146 -21.93 -3.90 13.72
C SER A 146 -21.92 -3.44 12.26
N PHE A 147 -21.09 -4.06 11.41
CA PHE A 147 -21.08 -3.79 9.97
C PHE A 147 -22.42 -4.19 9.31
N ASN A 148 -22.90 -5.40 9.58
CA ASN A 148 -24.13 -5.93 9.02
C ASN A 148 -25.39 -5.19 9.48
N ALA A 149 -25.34 -4.52 10.63
CA ALA A 149 -26.43 -3.69 11.14
C ALA A 149 -26.67 -2.41 10.30
N GLU A 150 -25.64 -1.91 9.61
CA GLU A 150 -25.72 -0.73 8.73
C GLU A 150 -25.57 -1.08 7.24
N ALA A 151 -25.20 -2.32 6.92
CA ALA A 151 -25.01 -2.77 5.55
C ALA A 151 -26.33 -3.12 4.84
N HIS A 152 -26.25 -3.21 3.51
CA HIS A 152 -27.37 -3.32 2.60
C HIS A 152 -27.49 -4.73 2.02
N GLU A 153 -28.71 -5.14 1.70
CA GLU A 153 -28.98 -6.33 0.89
C GLU A 153 -28.95 -5.95 -0.60
N ASP A 154 -27.81 -6.18 -1.27
CA ASP A 154 -27.63 -5.95 -2.71
C ASP A 154 -26.62 -6.96 -3.27
N GLU A 155 -26.39 -6.90 -4.58
CA GLU A 155 -25.38 -7.67 -5.30
C GLU A 155 -24.08 -6.87 -5.43
N TYR A 156 -22.93 -7.56 -5.38
CA TYR A 156 -21.65 -6.93 -5.64
C TYR A 156 -21.54 -6.47 -7.10
N LYS A 157 -21.36 -5.15 -7.28
CA LYS A 157 -21.14 -4.51 -8.60
C LYS A 157 -19.75 -3.85 -8.63
N PRO A 158 -18.64 -4.60 -8.77
CA PRO A 158 -17.26 -4.11 -8.55
C PRO A 158 -16.83 -2.93 -9.42
N ARG A 159 -17.53 -2.70 -10.54
CA ARG A 159 -17.20 -1.66 -11.54
C ARG A 159 -18.04 -0.40 -11.37
N ASN A 160 -18.86 -0.30 -10.33
CA ASN A 160 -19.73 0.84 -10.08
C ASN A 160 -19.60 1.32 -8.62
N LEU A 161 -19.35 2.61 -8.42
CA LEU A 161 -19.47 3.23 -7.10
C LEU A 161 -20.97 3.38 -6.81
N ASP A 162 -21.48 2.51 -5.95
CA ASP A 162 -22.92 2.35 -5.71
C ASP A 162 -23.46 3.29 -4.62
N GLY A 163 -22.58 3.93 -3.84
CA GLY A 163 -22.96 4.77 -2.70
C GLY A 163 -23.65 4.00 -1.57
N LEU A 164 -23.63 2.66 -1.61
CA LEU A 164 -24.11 1.82 -0.51
C LEU A 164 -23.13 1.96 0.64
N SER A 165 -23.47 2.82 1.59
CA SER A 165 -22.57 3.23 2.66
C SER A 165 -23.09 2.91 4.05
N THR A 166 -22.15 2.78 5.01
CA THR A 166 -22.46 2.77 6.45
C THR A 166 -22.53 4.20 6.97
N GLU A 167 -23.48 4.49 7.85
CA GLU A 167 -23.81 5.85 8.30
C GLU A 167 -23.05 6.27 9.56
N THR A 168 -22.96 5.37 10.57
CA THR A 168 -22.39 5.70 11.89
C THR A 168 -21.15 4.88 12.25
N LEU A 169 -20.86 3.81 11.49
CA LEU A 169 -19.71 2.96 11.72
C LEU A 169 -18.38 3.69 11.45
N GLY A 170 -17.44 3.58 12.39
CA GLY A 170 -16.07 4.07 12.24
C GLY A 170 -15.09 2.90 12.10
N PRO A 171 -14.28 2.83 11.02
CA PRO A 171 -14.29 3.68 9.82
C PRO A 171 -15.55 3.46 8.96
N PRO A 172 -15.97 4.44 8.14
CA PRO A 172 -17.08 4.23 7.22
C PRO A 172 -16.71 3.17 6.17
N LYS A 173 -17.72 2.62 5.49
CA LYS A 173 -17.54 1.97 4.20
C LYS A 173 -18.36 2.76 3.19
N SER A 174 -17.71 3.56 2.34
CA SER A 174 -18.42 4.54 1.49
C SER A 174 -19.14 3.95 0.28
N ASN A 175 -18.74 2.75 -0.16
CA ASN A 175 -19.34 2.00 -1.27
C ASN A 175 -19.27 0.50 -0.99
N TRP A 176 -20.16 -0.26 -1.64
CA TRP A 176 -20.27 -1.71 -1.51
C TRP A 176 -20.43 -2.18 -0.05
N ALA A 177 -21.09 -1.39 0.81
CA ALA A 177 -21.45 -1.81 2.16
C ALA A 177 -22.57 -2.85 2.11
N ILE A 178 -22.28 -4.00 1.51
CA ILE A 178 -23.18 -5.13 1.35
C ILE A 178 -22.98 -6.07 2.54
N ARG A 179 -24.09 -6.58 3.08
CA ARG A 179 -24.07 -7.48 4.23
C ARG A 179 -23.14 -8.67 3.99
N LEU A 180 -22.36 -9.01 5.01
CA LEU A 180 -21.45 -10.14 5.04
C LEU A 180 -22.11 -11.29 5.82
N ASP A 181 -23.06 -11.99 5.19
CA ASP A 181 -23.90 -13.00 5.86
C ASP A 181 -24.16 -14.29 5.06
N ALA A 182 -23.53 -14.44 3.89
CA ALA A 182 -23.62 -15.66 3.07
C ALA A 182 -22.40 -16.58 3.26
N PRO A 183 -22.47 -17.64 4.08
CA PRO A 183 -21.38 -18.60 4.20
C PRO A 183 -21.16 -19.40 2.90
N PRO A 184 -19.99 -20.06 2.73
CA PRO A 184 -18.83 -20.02 3.60
C PRO A 184 -18.10 -18.66 3.53
N PHE A 185 -17.73 -18.14 4.69
CA PHE A 185 -16.87 -16.96 4.78
C PHE A 185 -15.44 -17.35 4.41
N THR A 186 -14.76 -16.47 3.68
CA THR A 186 -13.40 -16.69 3.19
C THR A 186 -12.51 -15.53 3.58
N ALA A 187 -11.35 -15.84 4.13
CA ALA A 187 -10.34 -14.85 4.46
C ALA A 187 -9.03 -15.11 3.72
N PHE A 188 -8.38 -14.01 3.34
CA PHE A 188 -7.02 -13.97 2.84
C PHE A 188 -6.17 -13.06 3.73
N THR A 189 -5.07 -13.60 4.24
CA THR A 189 -4.16 -12.83 5.09
C THR A 189 -3.20 -12.03 4.22
N VAL A 190 -3.08 -10.75 4.52
CA VAL A 190 -2.34 -9.78 3.72
C VAL A 190 -1.37 -8.97 4.58
N THR A 191 -0.34 -8.44 3.94
CA THR A 191 0.61 -7.47 4.50
C THR A 191 0.81 -6.31 3.52
N GLY A 192 1.55 -5.28 3.93
CA GLY A 192 1.97 -4.18 3.07
C GLY A 192 3.25 -4.48 2.28
N GLY A 193 3.18 -4.34 0.96
CA GLY A 193 4.34 -4.39 0.06
C GLY A 193 4.82 -2.99 -0.32
N ILE A 194 5.94 -2.56 0.25
CA ILE A 194 6.56 -1.25 0.00
C ILE A 194 7.23 -1.24 -1.37
N THR A 195 6.88 -0.28 -2.21
CA THR A 195 7.45 -0.12 -3.56
C THR A 195 8.55 0.94 -3.59
N TYR A 196 8.27 2.09 -2.99
CA TYR A 196 9.23 3.18 -2.86
C TYR A 196 8.86 4.12 -1.72
N THR A 197 9.85 4.83 -1.18
CA THR A 197 9.68 5.82 -0.10
C THR A 197 9.42 7.23 -0.63
N TYR A 198 8.77 8.07 0.19
CA TYR A 198 8.47 9.46 -0.17
C TYR A 198 9.50 10.48 0.35
N GLY A 199 10.23 10.10 1.39
CA GLY A 199 11.41 10.82 1.87
C GLY A 199 12.63 10.51 1.03
N GLY A 200 13.54 11.48 0.94
CA GLY A 200 14.80 11.34 0.21
C GLY A 200 15.66 12.59 0.29
N LEU A 201 16.50 12.80 -0.72
CA LEU A 201 17.42 13.94 -0.80
C LEU A 201 16.74 15.12 -1.47
N ARG A 202 17.04 16.33 -0.98
CA ARG A 202 16.64 17.57 -1.67
C ARG A 202 17.53 17.81 -2.88
N ILE A 203 16.92 18.13 -4.01
CA ILE A 203 17.61 18.56 -5.22
C ILE A 203 17.05 19.89 -5.71
N ASP A 204 17.83 20.59 -6.53
CA ASP A 204 17.32 21.66 -7.38
C ASP A 204 16.81 21.15 -8.74
N ARG A 205 16.42 22.08 -9.62
CA ARG A 205 15.88 21.76 -10.96
C ARG A 205 16.87 21.05 -11.89
N ASP A 206 18.16 21.16 -11.59
CA ASP A 206 19.24 20.56 -12.36
C ASP A 206 19.67 19.19 -11.79
N GLY A 207 19.03 18.74 -10.70
CA GLY A 207 19.35 17.48 -10.05
C GLY A 207 20.56 17.54 -9.12
N ARG A 208 21.08 18.73 -8.81
CA ARG A 208 22.16 18.88 -7.82
C ARG A 208 21.61 18.68 -6.42
N VAL A 209 22.30 17.88 -5.61
CA VAL A 209 21.91 17.66 -4.21
C VAL A 209 22.20 18.90 -3.38
N LEU A 210 21.21 19.35 -2.61
CA LEU A 210 21.35 20.50 -1.74
C LEU A 210 21.78 20.06 -0.33
N GLY A 211 22.72 20.79 0.24
CA GLY A 211 23.10 20.66 1.64
C GLY A 211 22.10 21.29 2.59
N SER A 212 22.32 21.13 3.90
CA SER A 212 21.52 21.78 4.95
C SER A 212 21.54 23.32 4.90
N ASN A 213 22.53 23.89 4.22
CA ASN A 213 22.67 25.33 3.99
C ASN A 213 22.00 25.82 2.69
N GLU A 214 21.17 24.99 2.05
CA GLU A 214 20.51 25.26 0.75
C GLU A 214 21.47 25.50 -0.43
N ARG A 215 22.76 25.16 -0.28
CA ARG A 215 23.74 25.25 -1.38
C ARG A 215 23.97 23.87 -2.00
N PRO A 216 24.18 23.79 -3.32
CA PRO A 216 24.59 22.55 -3.97
C PRO A 216 25.87 21.98 -3.38
N ILE A 217 25.88 20.68 -3.12
CA ILE A 217 27.09 19.93 -2.79
C ILE A 217 27.84 19.68 -4.11
N SER A 218 29.07 20.19 -4.20
CA SER A 218 29.85 20.12 -5.43
C SER A 218 30.04 18.67 -5.90
N GLY A 219 29.69 18.42 -7.17
CA GLY A 219 29.82 17.10 -7.79
C GLY A 219 28.77 16.06 -7.39
N LEU A 220 27.83 16.39 -6.49
CA LEU A 220 26.81 15.45 -6.04
C LEU A 220 25.46 15.71 -6.71
N TYR A 221 24.95 14.69 -7.40
CA TYR A 221 23.66 14.70 -8.10
C TYR A 221 22.82 13.51 -7.68
N ALA A 222 21.50 13.68 -7.75
CA ALA A 222 20.54 12.63 -7.42
C ALA A 222 19.35 12.64 -8.38
N ALA A 223 18.82 11.46 -8.65
CA ALA A 223 17.64 11.26 -9.48
C ALA A 223 16.93 9.94 -9.11
N GLY A 224 15.65 9.85 -9.45
CA GLY A 224 14.85 8.66 -9.13
C GLY A 224 14.45 8.60 -7.67
N GLU A 225 14.11 7.41 -7.18
CA GLU A 225 13.53 7.19 -5.85
C GLU A 225 14.30 7.82 -4.68
N ILE A 226 15.62 8.00 -4.82
CA ILE A 226 16.45 8.63 -3.78
C ILE A 226 16.09 10.11 -3.54
N VAL A 227 15.36 10.76 -4.44
CA VAL A 227 14.95 12.17 -4.33
C VAL A 227 13.64 12.30 -3.56
N GLY A 228 13.65 13.15 -2.54
CA GLY A 228 12.50 13.40 -1.67
C GLY A 228 11.64 14.59 -2.12
N GLY A 229 10.42 14.67 -1.57
CA GLY A 229 9.56 15.86 -1.68
C GLY A 229 8.72 15.95 -2.95
N ILE A 230 8.66 14.87 -3.73
CA ILE A 230 7.77 14.74 -4.89
C ILE A 230 6.41 14.17 -4.49
N PHE A 231 6.42 13.23 -3.55
CA PHE A 231 5.22 12.60 -3.00
C PHE A 231 5.18 12.82 -1.48
N TYR A 232 3.96 12.85 -0.93
CA TYR A 232 3.68 12.95 0.50
C TYR A 232 2.53 11.98 0.81
N HIS A 233 1.34 12.45 1.15
CA HIS A 233 0.25 11.58 1.62
C HIS A 233 -0.24 10.54 0.60
N ASN A 234 -0.01 10.78 -0.69
CA ASN A 234 -0.33 9.83 -1.76
C ASN A 234 0.61 10.05 -2.95
N SER A 235 0.59 9.10 -3.87
CA SER A 235 1.35 9.14 -5.12
C SER A 235 0.45 8.79 -6.30
N LEU A 236 0.61 9.51 -7.41
CA LEU A 236 -0.12 9.23 -8.63
C LEU A 236 0.45 7.98 -9.32
N ARG A 237 -0.44 7.16 -9.90
CA ARG A 237 -0.03 5.98 -10.68
C ARG A 237 0.94 6.40 -11.78
N ALA A 238 1.99 5.59 -11.98
CA ALA A 238 3.07 5.81 -12.95
C ALA A 238 3.97 7.05 -12.72
N ALA A 239 3.66 7.93 -11.75
CA ALA A 239 4.47 9.12 -11.50
C ALA A 239 5.91 8.78 -11.03
N GLY A 240 6.12 7.65 -10.35
CA GLY A 240 7.46 7.17 -9.99
C GLY A 240 8.36 6.86 -11.19
N LEU A 241 7.80 6.36 -12.30
CA LEU A 241 8.56 6.09 -13.54
C LEU A 241 8.94 7.39 -14.25
N MET A 242 8.01 8.35 -14.26
CA MET A 242 8.25 9.69 -14.79
C MET A 242 9.32 10.43 -13.97
N HIS A 243 9.28 10.28 -12.64
CA HIS A 243 10.25 10.85 -11.72
C HIS A 243 11.69 10.44 -12.07
N GLY A 244 11.96 9.14 -12.21
CA GLY A 244 13.28 8.65 -12.62
C GLY A 244 13.72 9.19 -13.99
N SER A 245 12.80 9.23 -14.96
CA SER A 245 13.13 9.63 -16.33
C SER A 245 13.43 11.14 -16.46
N VAL A 246 12.64 11.99 -15.80
CA VAL A 246 12.77 13.45 -15.88
C VAL A 246 14.01 13.92 -15.12
N PHE A 247 14.14 13.53 -13.85
CA PHE A 247 15.27 13.97 -13.03
C PHE A 247 16.57 13.29 -13.43
N GLY A 248 16.52 12.04 -13.92
CA GLY A 248 17.70 11.36 -14.47
C GLY A 248 18.28 12.10 -15.67
N ARG A 249 17.42 12.57 -16.58
CA ARG A 249 17.85 13.38 -17.73
C ARG A 249 18.44 14.73 -17.29
N ALA A 250 17.79 15.42 -16.35
CA ALA A 250 18.26 16.71 -15.85
C ALA A 250 19.63 16.59 -15.16
N ALA A 251 19.74 15.68 -14.19
CA ALA A 251 20.97 15.40 -13.45
C ALA A 251 22.12 15.00 -14.39
N GLY A 252 21.87 14.09 -15.33
CA GLY A 252 22.87 13.63 -16.28
C GLY A 252 23.35 14.74 -17.23
N ALA A 253 22.42 15.56 -17.75
CA ALA A 253 22.75 16.67 -18.64
C ALA A 253 23.60 17.73 -17.93
N HIS A 254 23.20 18.14 -16.71
CA HIS A 254 23.93 19.14 -15.94
C HIS A 254 25.30 18.61 -15.48
N ALA A 255 25.37 17.39 -14.96
CA ALA A 255 26.64 16.77 -14.57
C ALA A 255 27.62 16.71 -15.76
N GLY A 256 27.14 16.34 -16.95
CA GLY A 256 27.96 16.33 -18.17
C GLY A 256 28.43 17.72 -18.60
N ALA A 257 27.58 18.74 -18.51
CA ALA A 257 27.96 20.12 -18.81
C ALA A 257 28.99 20.66 -17.80
N ALA A 258 28.82 20.36 -16.50
CA ALA A 258 29.71 20.83 -15.44
C ALA A 258 31.14 20.32 -15.63
N VAL A 259 31.33 19.05 -15.99
CA VAL A 259 32.66 18.49 -16.26
C VAL A 259 33.33 19.12 -17.49
N ARG A 260 32.54 19.64 -18.44
CA ARG A 260 33.05 20.36 -19.61
C ARG A 260 33.26 21.86 -19.38
N GLY A 261 32.95 22.39 -18.18
CA GLY A 261 32.97 23.83 -17.90
C GLY A 261 31.86 24.61 -18.62
N GLN A 262 30.72 23.96 -18.89
CA GLN A 262 29.59 24.48 -19.66
C GLN A 262 28.30 24.64 -18.84
N ALA A 263 28.37 24.45 -17.52
CA ALA A 263 27.25 24.55 -16.59
C ALA A 263 27.30 25.84 -15.78
#